data_AF-A0A6V8PU82-F1
#
_entry.id   AF-A0A6V8PU82-F1
#
_cell.length_a   1.000
_cell.length_b   1.000
_cell.length_c   1.000
_cell.angle_alpha   90.00
_cell.angle_beta   90.00
_cell.angle_gamma   90.00
#
_symmetry.space_group_name_H-M   'P 1'
#
loop_
_entity.id
_entity.type
_entity.pdbx_description
1 polymer ?
#
loop_
_entity_poly.entity_id
_entity_poly.type
_entity_poly.pdbx_seq_one_letter_code
_entity_poly.pdbx_strand_id
1 'polypeptide(L)'
;RRQGYTRVRVDGKIYDIEEEMILDKYVKHNIEVVVDRLVMKEGIKTRLFESVETSLKTGGGIVYIDVVDGDMLSFSEHFACIDCGVSFEELSPRMFSFNSPHGACTLCGGLGYKYEVDPDLVVPDRTRSLREGAIAPWVSSSSEFFPQVLRSLSERYGFSLMTM
;
A
#
# COMPACT_ATOMS: atom_id res chain seq x y z
N ARG A 1 -6.65 29.96 18.54
CA ARG A 1 -6.27 31.21 19.26
C ARG A 1 -4.80 31.28 19.72
N ARG A 2 -4.18 30.28 20.36
CA ARG A 2 -2.79 30.39 20.89
C ARG A 2 -1.69 30.76 19.87
N GLN A 3 -1.92 30.58 18.57
CA GLN A 3 -0.93 30.82 17.51
C GLN A 3 -1.22 32.06 16.64
N GLY A 4 -2.21 32.89 16.98
CA GLY A 4 -2.46 34.18 16.30
C GLY A 4 -3.25 34.12 14.99
N TYR A 5 -3.68 32.94 14.53
CA TYR A 5 -4.55 32.80 13.34
C TYR A 5 -5.98 33.27 13.62
N THR A 6 -6.60 33.88 12.60
CA THR A 6 -7.97 34.43 12.65
C THR A 6 -8.97 33.64 11.82
N ARG A 7 -8.53 32.85 10.83
CA ARG A 7 -9.42 32.11 9.93
C ARG A 7 -9.05 30.64 9.84
N VAL A 8 -10.07 29.81 9.71
CA VAL A 8 -9.96 28.38 9.45
C VAL A 8 -10.86 28.02 8.29
N ARG A 9 -10.46 27.01 7.53
CA ARG A 9 -11.33 26.35 6.57
C ARG A 9 -11.73 25.01 7.18
N VAL A 10 -13.03 24.76 7.25
CA VAL A 10 -13.58 23.49 7.72
C VAL A 10 -14.53 22.94 6.69
N ASP A 11 -14.24 21.72 6.24
CA ASP A 11 -14.97 21.01 5.19
C ASP A 11 -15.21 21.90 3.95
N GLY A 12 -14.17 22.63 3.54
CA GLY A 12 -14.17 23.52 2.38
C GLY A 12 -14.75 24.91 2.61
N LYS A 13 -15.33 25.21 3.78
CA LYS A 13 -15.90 26.53 4.10
C LYS A 13 -14.99 27.31 5.04
N ILE A 14 -14.76 28.59 4.74
CA ILE A 14 -13.93 29.47 5.58
C ILE A 14 -14.80 30.10 6.66
N TYR A 15 -14.33 30.00 7.89
CA TYR A 15 -14.93 30.60 9.08
C TYR A 15 -13.92 31.51 9.79
N ASP A 16 -14.44 32.50 10.51
CA ASP A 16 -13.65 33.20 11.50
C ASP A 16 -13.49 32.31 12.75
N ILE A 17 -12.28 32.23 13.30
CA ILE A 17 -12.01 31.48 14.53
C ILE A 17 -12.82 32.02 15.72
N GLU A 18 -13.23 33.28 15.67
CA GLU A 18 -14.02 33.90 16.73
C GLU A 18 -15.50 33.47 16.72
N GLU A 19 -15.99 32.95 15.61
CA GLU A 19 -17.34 32.43 15.51
C GLU A 19 -17.45 31.04 16.15
N GLU A 20 -18.57 30.77 16.82
CA GLU A 20 -18.80 29.49 17.47
C GLU A 20 -19.09 28.42 16.40
N MET A 21 -18.13 27.52 16.19
CA MET A 21 -18.26 26.39 15.27
C MET A 21 -18.58 25.10 16.03
N ILE A 22 -19.75 24.53 15.73
CA ILE A 22 -20.16 23.23 16.24
C ILE A 22 -19.79 22.16 15.21
N LEU A 23 -18.88 21.26 15.59
CA LEU A 23 -18.47 20.12 14.78
C LEU A 23 -19.07 18.83 15.33
N ASP A 24 -19.48 17.93 14.46
CA ASP A 24 -20.02 16.64 14.87
C ASP A 24 -18.87 15.70 15.24
N LYS A 25 -18.80 15.32 16.51
CA LYS A 25 -17.78 14.40 17.04
C LYS A 25 -17.78 13.01 16.41
N TYR A 26 -18.87 12.61 15.74
CA TYR A 26 -18.98 11.32 15.06
C TYR A 26 -18.58 11.36 13.57
N VAL A 27 -18.27 12.54 13.05
CA VAL A 27 -17.89 12.75 11.65
C VAL A 27 -16.42 13.16 11.55
N LYS A 28 -15.73 12.68 10.51
CA LYS A 28 -14.38 13.16 10.20
C LYS A 28 -14.49 14.52 9.52
N HIS A 29 -13.82 15.52 10.07
CA HIS A 29 -13.77 16.87 9.53
C HIS A 29 -12.36 17.17 9.00
N ASN A 30 -12.30 17.89 7.87
CA ASN A 30 -11.06 18.47 7.38
C ASN A 30 -10.96 19.89 7.94
N ILE A 31 -9.89 20.19 8.66
CA ILE A 31 -9.67 21.48 9.31
C ILE A 31 -8.33 22.02 8.87
N GLU A 32 -8.35 23.08 8.07
CA GLU A 32 -7.15 23.78 7.62
C GLU A 32 -7.09 25.17 8.25
N VAL A 33 -5.89 25.64 8.54
CA VAL A 33 -5.66 27.01 8.99
C VAL A 33 -5.35 27.88 7.79
N VAL A 34 -6.01 29.04 7.68
CA VAL A 34 -5.71 30.00 6.63
C VAL A 34 -4.54 30.88 7.09
N VAL A 35 -3.36 30.67 6.48
CA VAL A 35 -2.12 31.36 6.87
C VAL A 35 -1.98 32.74 6.22
N ASP A 36 -2.21 32.85 4.91
CA ASP A 36 -2.14 34.12 4.20
C ASP A 36 -3.11 34.15 3.01
N ARG A 37 -3.42 35.37 2.53
CA ARG A 37 -4.09 35.62 1.25
C ARG A 37 -3.19 36.52 0.42
N LEU A 38 -2.72 35.97 -0.70
CA LEU A 38 -1.76 36.63 -1.57
C LEU A 38 -2.43 37.07 -2.88
N VAL A 39 -1.93 38.17 -3.44
CA VAL A 39 -2.29 38.65 -4.78
C VAL A 39 -1.01 38.72 -5.60
N MET A 40 -0.94 37.99 -6.70
CA MET A 40 0.27 37.92 -7.51
C MET A 40 0.64 39.28 -8.09
N LYS A 41 1.82 39.78 -7.70
CA LYS A 41 2.40 41.06 -8.14
C LYS A 41 3.91 40.94 -8.22
N GLU A 42 4.55 41.86 -8.93
CA GLU A 42 6.01 41.95 -8.97
C GLU A 42 6.58 42.18 -7.55
N GLY A 43 7.66 41.47 -7.20
CA GLY A 43 8.28 41.55 -5.88
C GLY A 43 7.65 40.70 -4.76
N ILE A 44 6.56 39.95 -5.01
CA ILE A 44 5.89 39.15 -3.95
C ILE A 44 6.68 37.92 -3.47
N LYS A 45 7.76 37.54 -4.17
CA LYS A 45 8.48 36.27 -3.94
C LYS A 45 8.85 36.01 -2.48
N THR A 46 9.37 37.01 -1.77
CA THR A 46 9.78 36.86 -0.36
C THR A 46 8.59 36.55 0.54
N ARG A 47 7.49 37.30 0.41
CA ARG A 47 6.27 37.07 1.19
C ARG A 47 5.66 35.71 0.86
N LEU A 48 5.59 35.35 -0.42
CA LEU A 48 5.10 34.03 -0.84
C LEU A 48 5.91 32.90 -0.19
N PHE A 49 7.24 33.03 -0.17
CA PHE A 49 8.12 32.07 0.48
C PHE A 49 7.84 31.95 1.98
N GLU A 50 7.78 33.07 2.70
CA GLU A 50 7.47 33.09 4.14
C GLU A 50 6.09 32.48 4.46
N SER A 51 5.07 32.77 3.65
CA SER A 51 3.73 32.20 3.81
C SER A 51 3.73 30.68 3.60
N VAL A 52 4.45 30.20 2.57
CA VAL A 52 4.56 28.77 2.26
C VAL A 52 5.33 28.04 3.37
N GLU A 53 6.46 28.57 3.83
CA GLU A 53 7.25 27.99 4.93
C GLU A 53 6.42 27.89 6.23
N THR A 54 5.70 28.97 6.56
CA THR A 54 4.81 28.99 7.74
C THR A 54 3.68 27.97 7.61
N SER A 55 3.12 27.83 6.41
CA SER A 55 2.05 26.86 6.12
C SER A 55 2.54 25.43 6.23
N LEU A 56 3.70 25.10 5.65
CA LEU A 56 4.31 23.78 5.73
C LEU A 56 4.62 23.43 7.19
N LYS A 57 5.22 24.35 7.95
CA LYS A 57 5.52 24.13 9.37
C LYS A 57 4.26 23.90 10.22
N THR A 58 3.19 24.64 9.96
CA THR A 58 1.93 24.52 10.72
C THR A 58 1.12 23.29 10.29
N GLY A 59 1.15 22.94 9.00
CA GLY A 59 0.44 21.83 8.39
C GLY A 59 1.21 20.50 8.42
N GLY A 60 2.31 20.39 9.15
CA GLY A 60 3.09 19.15 9.28
C GLY A 60 3.81 18.72 8.00
N GLY A 61 4.21 19.67 7.16
CA GLY A 61 4.86 19.45 5.87
C GLY A 61 3.88 19.33 4.70
N ILE A 62 2.62 19.80 4.87
CA ILE A 62 1.59 19.85 3.82
C ILE A 62 1.07 21.28 3.72
N VAL A 63 0.86 21.77 2.49
CA VAL A 63 0.22 23.06 2.20
C VAL A 63 -0.80 22.91 1.09
N TYR A 64 -1.95 23.56 1.26
CA TYR A 64 -2.97 23.71 0.23
C TYR A 64 -3.00 25.16 -0.26
N ILE A 65 -3.02 25.35 -1.58
CA ILE A 65 -3.13 26.64 -2.24
C ILE A 65 -4.48 26.68 -2.95
N ASP A 66 -5.37 27.51 -2.44
CA ASP A 66 -6.69 27.74 -3.01
C ASP A 66 -6.60 28.90 -4.02
N VAL A 67 -6.67 28.58 -5.32
CA VAL A 67 -6.54 29.55 -6.40
C VAL A 67 -7.92 30.09 -6.76
N VAL A 68 -8.09 31.42 -6.72
CA VAL A 68 -9.34 32.07 -7.12
C VAL A 68 -9.65 31.73 -8.58
N ASP A 69 -10.86 31.21 -8.82
CA ASP A 69 -11.34 30.73 -10.14
C ASP A 69 -10.50 29.61 -10.77
N GLY A 70 -9.69 28.91 -9.96
CA GLY A 70 -8.86 27.79 -10.39
C GLY A 70 -9.01 26.56 -9.50
N ASP A 71 -8.19 25.56 -9.77
CA ASP A 71 -8.14 24.34 -8.97
C ASP A 71 -7.31 24.55 -7.70
N MET A 72 -7.70 23.84 -6.63
CA MET A 72 -6.89 23.77 -5.43
C MET A 72 -5.65 22.92 -5.69
N LEU A 73 -4.49 23.48 -5.35
CA LEU A 73 -3.21 22.78 -5.44
C LEU A 73 -2.80 22.30 -4.05
N SER A 74 -2.18 21.14 -3.98
CA SER A 74 -1.63 20.58 -2.74
C SER A 74 -0.15 20.24 -2.92
N PHE A 75 0.67 20.60 -1.95
CA PHE A 75 2.10 20.29 -1.93
C PHE A 75 2.47 19.65 -0.61
N SER A 76 3.42 18.70 -0.64
CA SER A 76 4.02 18.09 0.55
C SER A 76 5.54 18.14 0.46
N GLU A 77 6.19 18.39 1.60
CA GLU A 77 7.64 18.25 1.78
C GLU A 77 8.08 16.80 2.01
N HIS A 78 7.12 15.91 2.32
CA HIS A 78 7.39 14.50 2.51
C HIS A 78 7.24 13.76 1.17
N PHE A 79 7.91 12.62 1.02
CA PHE A 79 7.64 11.68 -0.06
C PHE A 79 6.34 10.90 0.21
N ALA A 80 5.25 11.63 0.50
CA ALA A 80 3.97 11.08 0.85
C ALA A 80 2.88 11.56 -0.11
N CYS A 81 2.01 10.65 -0.51
CA CYS A 81 0.79 11.00 -1.22
C CYS A 81 -0.23 11.53 -0.21
N ILE A 82 -0.68 12.77 -0.42
CA ILE A 82 -1.64 13.46 0.45
C ILE A 82 -3.02 12.79 0.39
N ASP A 83 -3.39 12.21 -0.75
CA ASP A 83 -4.71 11.62 -0.97
C ASP A 83 -4.87 10.22 -0.37
N CYS A 84 -3.86 9.36 -0.53
CA CYS A 84 -3.93 7.95 -0.12
C CYS A 84 -3.10 7.62 1.14
N GLY A 85 -2.31 8.58 1.64
CA GLY A 85 -1.51 8.42 2.85
C GLY A 85 -0.30 7.50 2.71
N VAL A 86 0.03 7.05 1.49
CA VAL A 86 1.24 6.27 1.24
C VAL A 86 2.45 7.20 1.39
N SER A 87 3.32 6.87 2.34
CA SER A 87 4.60 7.56 2.55
C SER A 87 5.75 6.66 2.17
N PHE A 88 6.73 7.25 1.49
CA PHE A 88 8.02 6.63 1.18
C PHE A 88 9.10 7.25 2.04
N GLU A 89 10.16 6.48 2.29
CA GLU A 89 11.43 7.03 2.75
C GLU A 89 12.10 7.82 1.61
N GLU A 90 13.13 8.59 1.96
CA GLU A 90 13.93 9.30 0.97
C GLU A 90 14.48 8.32 -0.09
N LEU A 91 14.24 8.68 -1.36
CA LEU A 91 14.62 7.82 -2.48
C LEU A 91 16.14 7.60 -2.50
N SER A 92 16.56 6.36 -2.28
CA SER A 92 17.96 5.96 -2.37
C SER A 92 18.17 4.90 -3.45
N PRO A 93 19.34 4.84 -4.11
CA PRO A 93 19.62 3.83 -5.13
C PRO A 93 19.44 2.38 -4.65
N ARG A 94 19.59 2.13 -3.34
CA ARG A 94 19.45 0.79 -2.74
C ARG A 94 18.02 0.27 -2.77
N MET A 95 17.02 1.15 -2.75
CA MET A 95 15.61 0.77 -2.86
C MET A 95 15.27 0.17 -4.24
N PHE A 96 16.09 0.43 -5.25
CA PHE A 96 15.93 -0.11 -6.59
C PHE A 96 16.83 -1.34 -6.84
N SER A 97 17.60 -1.75 -5.83
CA SER A 97 18.48 -2.91 -5.92
C SER A 97 17.77 -4.14 -5.39
N PHE A 98 17.49 -5.11 -6.27
CA PHE A 98 16.99 -6.43 -5.89
C PHE A 98 18.00 -7.24 -5.06
N ASN A 99 19.27 -6.84 -5.05
CA ASN A 99 20.32 -7.44 -4.21
C ASN A 99 20.39 -6.82 -2.80
N SER A 100 19.58 -5.79 -2.51
CA SER A 100 19.50 -5.18 -1.19
C SER A 100 18.18 -5.56 -0.52
N PRO A 101 18.16 -5.86 0.79
CA PRO A 101 16.91 -6.09 1.51
C PRO A 101 15.88 -4.95 1.39
N HIS A 102 16.35 -3.72 1.17
CA HIS A 102 15.48 -2.54 0.99
C HIS A 102 14.74 -2.51 -0.35
N GLY A 103 15.32 -3.08 -1.41
CA GLY A 103 14.71 -3.13 -2.74
C GLY A 103 14.24 -4.52 -3.17
N ALA A 104 14.62 -5.56 -2.42
CA ALA A 104 14.24 -6.93 -2.70
C ALA A 104 12.76 -7.18 -2.38
N CYS A 105 12.07 -7.86 -3.30
CA CYS A 105 10.73 -8.36 -3.04
C CYS A 105 10.74 -9.30 -1.83
N THR A 106 9.89 -9.03 -0.83
CA THR A 106 9.81 -9.83 0.41
C THR A 106 9.37 -11.27 0.17
N LEU A 107 8.69 -11.54 -0.95
CA LEU A 107 8.20 -12.87 -1.27
C LEU A 107 9.30 -13.76 -1.84
N CYS A 108 10.08 -13.28 -2.80
CA CYS A 108 11.11 -14.07 -3.49
C CYS A 108 12.55 -13.70 -3.09
N GLY A 109 12.73 -12.78 -2.14
CA GLY A 109 14.04 -12.30 -1.71
C GLY A 109 14.82 -11.59 -2.82
N GLY A 110 14.12 -11.02 -3.81
CA GLY A 110 14.76 -10.37 -4.96
C GLY A 110 15.20 -11.32 -6.09
N LEU A 111 14.92 -12.63 -5.99
CA LEU A 111 15.27 -13.60 -7.05
C LEU A 111 14.40 -13.47 -8.31
N GLY A 112 13.18 -12.95 -8.18
CA GLY A 112 12.22 -12.85 -9.28
C GLY A 112 11.47 -14.15 -9.60
N TYR A 113 11.77 -15.26 -8.92
CA TYR A 113 11.08 -16.53 -9.07
C TYR A 113 10.99 -17.29 -7.73
N LYS A 114 10.15 -18.32 -7.70
CA LYS A 114 10.03 -19.27 -6.58
C LYS A 114 9.99 -20.69 -7.12
N TYR A 115 10.46 -21.63 -6.31
CA TYR A 115 10.28 -23.05 -6.59
C TYR A 115 8.92 -23.48 -6.06
N GLU A 116 8.08 -24.00 -6.95
CA GLU A 116 6.79 -24.59 -6.64
C GLU A 116 6.74 -26.00 -7.22
N VAL A 117 5.91 -26.86 -6.63
CA VAL A 117 5.72 -28.23 -7.13
C VAL A 117 4.83 -28.18 -8.36
N ASP A 118 5.36 -28.63 -9.49
CA ASP A 118 4.60 -28.77 -10.73
C ASP A 118 3.74 -30.05 -10.71
N PRO A 119 2.40 -29.95 -10.75
CA PRO A 119 1.52 -31.10 -10.76
C PRO A 119 1.77 -32.06 -11.93
N ASP A 120 2.21 -31.54 -13.08
CA ASP A 120 2.49 -32.37 -14.27
C ASP A 120 3.78 -33.19 -14.10
N LEU A 121 4.71 -32.74 -13.25
CA LEU A 121 5.87 -33.54 -12.87
C LEU A 121 5.53 -34.56 -11.76
N VAL A 122 4.49 -34.30 -10.95
CA VAL A 122 4.01 -35.24 -9.92
C VAL A 122 3.24 -36.40 -10.56
N VAL A 123 2.41 -36.12 -11.57
CA VAL A 123 1.64 -37.13 -12.32
C VAL A 123 1.95 -37.00 -13.82
N PRO A 124 3.12 -37.51 -14.27
CA PRO A 124 3.59 -37.35 -15.64
C PRO A 124 2.75 -38.14 -16.66
N ASP A 125 2.18 -39.26 -16.24
CA ASP A 125 1.25 -40.06 -17.04
C ASP A 125 -0.09 -40.13 -16.32
N ARG A 126 -1.04 -39.30 -16.78
CA ARG A 126 -2.39 -39.21 -16.22
C ARG A 126 -3.29 -40.38 -16.62
N THR A 127 -2.85 -41.27 -17.53
CA THR A 127 -3.61 -42.46 -17.93
C THR A 127 -3.26 -43.70 -17.10
N ARG A 128 -2.17 -43.61 -16.32
CA ARG A 128 -1.72 -44.66 -15.41
C ARG A 128 -2.55 -44.63 -14.13
N SER A 129 -2.93 -45.80 -13.63
CA SER A 129 -3.70 -45.87 -12.39
C SER A 129 -2.86 -45.53 -11.15
N LEU A 130 -3.52 -45.12 -10.06
CA LEU A 130 -2.85 -44.87 -8.77
C LEU A 130 -2.11 -46.10 -8.26
N ARG A 131 -2.66 -47.31 -8.47
CA ARG A 131 -2.02 -48.58 -8.09
C ARG A 131 -0.78 -48.89 -8.90
N GLU A 132 -0.77 -48.52 -10.18
CA GLU A 132 0.37 -48.73 -11.07
C GLU A 132 1.47 -47.69 -10.86
N GLY A 133 1.24 -46.67 -10.03
CA GLY A 133 2.23 -45.65 -9.70
C GLY A 133 2.11 -44.38 -10.54
N ALA A 134 0.89 -43.86 -10.70
CA ALA A 134 0.67 -42.56 -11.34
C ALA A 134 1.39 -41.39 -10.64
N ILE A 135 1.53 -41.44 -9.30
CA ILE A 135 2.20 -40.43 -8.49
C ILE A 135 3.70 -40.73 -8.44
N ALA A 136 4.47 -40.14 -9.36
CA ALA A 136 5.88 -40.48 -9.59
C ALA A 136 6.76 -40.40 -8.33
N PRO A 137 6.66 -39.37 -7.45
CA PRO A 137 7.48 -39.29 -6.24
C PRO A 137 7.23 -40.40 -5.22
N TRP A 138 6.10 -41.11 -5.29
CA TRP A 138 5.73 -42.15 -4.32
C TRP A 138 6.13 -43.55 -4.77
N VAL A 139 6.49 -43.73 -6.05
CA VAL A 139 6.89 -45.03 -6.62
C VAL A 139 8.32 -45.40 -6.24
N SER A 140 9.19 -44.40 -6.08
CA SER A 140 10.63 -44.62 -5.81
C SER A 140 10.94 -44.94 -4.35
N SER A 141 9.96 -44.83 -3.44
CA SER A 141 10.16 -45.18 -2.05
C SER A 141 9.98 -46.69 -1.85
N SER A 142 10.93 -47.35 -1.18
CA SER A 142 10.79 -48.75 -0.74
C SER A 142 9.83 -48.95 0.45
N SER A 143 9.10 -47.90 0.83
CA SER A 143 8.23 -47.86 1.99
C SER A 143 6.79 -48.22 1.61
N GLU A 144 6.18 -49.13 2.37
CA GLU A 144 4.75 -49.47 2.27
C GLU A 144 3.82 -48.34 2.75
N PHE A 145 4.38 -47.22 3.24
CA PHE A 145 3.62 -46.10 3.77
C PHE A 145 2.68 -45.47 2.74
N PHE A 146 3.17 -45.08 1.56
CA PHE A 146 2.35 -44.39 0.56
C PHE A 146 1.23 -45.27 -0.03
N PRO A 147 1.46 -46.57 -0.34
CA PRO A 147 0.38 -47.48 -0.69
C PRO A 147 -0.71 -47.61 0.39
N GLN A 148 -0.33 -47.64 1.67
CA GLN A 148 -1.29 -47.69 2.79
C GLN A 148 -2.10 -46.40 2.93
N VAL A 149 -1.46 -45.24 2.73
CA VAL A 149 -2.14 -43.94 2.72
C VAL A 149 -3.15 -43.88 1.58
N LEU A 150 -2.78 -44.29 0.37
CA LEU A 150 -3.69 -44.33 -0.78
C LEU A 150 -4.90 -45.24 -0.53
N ARG A 151 -4.69 -46.42 0.07
CA ARG A 151 -5.78 -47.34 0.44
C ARG A 151 -6.73 -46.72 1.46
N SER A 152 -6.20 -46.12 2.52
CA SER A 152 -7.01 -45.46 3.55
C SER A 152 -7.82 -44.29 2.97
N LEU A 153 -7.23 -43.51 2.06
CA LEU A 153 -7.93 -42.42 1.37
C LEU A 153 -9.01 -42.96 0.42
N SER A 154 -8.72 -44.04 -0.32
CA SER A 154 -9.66 -44.70 -1.22
C SER A 154 -10.90 -45.20 -0.46
N GLU A 155 -10.72 -45.85 0.70
CA GLU A 155 -11.81 -46.33 1.55
C GLU A 155 -12.66 -45.17 2.12
N ARG A 156 -12.01 -44.07 2.51
CA ARG A 156 -12.70 -42.91 3.11
C ARG A 156 -13.47 -42.06 2.10
N TYR A 157 -12.87 -41.81 0.93
CA TYR A 157 -13.41 -40.89 -0.08
C TYR A 157 -14.10 -41.61 -1.25
N GLY A 158 -14.07 -42.95 -1.29
CA GLY A 158 -14.84 -43.76 -2.23
C GLY A 158 -14.32 -43.76 -3.67
N PHE A 159 -13.04 -43.48 -3.90
CA PHE A 159 -12.42 -43.57 -5.23
C PHE A 159 -11.68 -44.88 -5.44
N SER A 160 -11.60 -45.39 -6.67
CA SER A 160 -10.88 -46.62 -6.98
C SER A 160 -9.38 -46.37 -7.18
N LEU A 161 -8.53 -47.28 -6.67
CA LEU A 161 -7.09 -47.25 -6.93
C LEU A 161 -6.72 -47.69 -8.36
N MET A 162 -7.67 -48.29 -9.08
CA MET A 162 -7.54 -48.69 -10.48
C MET A 162 -8.18 -47.67 -11.43
N THR A 163 -8.60 -46.50 -10.92
CA THR A 163 -9.20 -45.45 -11.75
C THR A 163 -8.14 -44.92 -12.73
N MET A 164 -8.55 -44.76 -14.00
CA MET A 164 -7.83 -44.03 -15.06
C MET A 164 -8.20 -42.55 -15.00
#